data_AF-A0AA36J677-F1
#
_entry.id   AF-A0AA36J677-F1
#
_cell.length_a   1.000
_cell.length_b   1.000
_cell.length_c   1.000
_cell.angle_alpha   90.00
_cell.angle_beta   90.00
_cell.angle_gamma   90.00
#
_symmetry.space_group_name_H-M   'P 1'
#
loop_
_entity.id
_entity.type
_entity.pdbx_description
1 polymer ?
#
loop_
_entity_poly.entity_id
_entity_poly.type
_entity_poly.pdbx_seq_one_letter_code
_entity_poly.pdbx_strand_id
1 'polypeptide(L)'
;MAEKTLPASLPAAARAAKLPAITQKILERLRKQRDERAAGAAGAGAGAAVPGACEVPAPPQPPPQQQIIRVEGVELFGDEPWFDDPDTRRRLRESVVEAHREEKILVGPPADEVERICPSSGRILGAGAVLRLGGAHQGGYGEQDVAYAYRQLARALHPDKNPNLAAGAAFKRLSEAADELRQGLTEQRTTLQRLVAFAGRTASQEMLERPQEAIFAEACRVLHSVSSTAGEGHIDRLALNRAANLNSQKALLLASEWFQKPHLLEIFGGTSLRTAYDCAPKRYRAQFLCLINRLLVVEARQFGDGHIRAPWQQIMQNFPELALWRDFRDRLQLHIWDCSRDPAGDVRIYADEVDAAKEPKEPEMDDKTKAQKLLELYWQTCTGPTFQTAYDKLRHRGKMTLQLGVMQLMEEATQEVVTKLGLKEGWKFKQTVELVKEQVDDELRKKALELERMVDYPAGKLFGLEDRSRSRRSRRSRSRRRSRTHGGMRARRAIRETGRRTRTKVTKVTRVTRVTTVRRKNLSDKEASGMSVSVEI
;
A
#
# COMPACT_ATOMS: atom_id res chain seq x y z
N MET A 1 -29.68 -30.81 0.15
CA MET A 1 -30.70 -30.72 1.24
C MET A 1 -31.72 -31.86 1.18
N ALA A 2 -32.29 -32.19 0.01
CA ALA A 2 -33.25 -33.30 -0.13
C ALA A 2 -32.69 -34.68 0.29
N GLU A 3 -31.44 -35.01 -0.06
CA GLU A 3 -30.81 -36.28 0.35
C GLU A 3 -30.69 -36.46 1.86
N LYS A 4 -30.52 -35.36 2.61
CA LYS A 4 -30.41 -35.39 4.09
C LYS A 4 -31.75 -35.62 4.79
N THR A 5 -32.87 -35.52 4.06
CA THR A 5 -34.22 -35.75 4.63
C THR A 5 -34.68 -37.19 4.49
N LEU A 6 -33.96 -38.02 3.72
CA LEU A 6 -34.24 -39.45 3.62
C LEU A 6 -33.43 -40.20 4.68
N PRO A 7 -34.06 -41.09 5.47
CA PRO A 7 -33.33 -41.89 6.45
C PRO A 7 -32.30 -42.78 5.77
N ALA A 8 -31.10 -42.85 6.35
CA ALA A 8 -29.97 -43.61 5.82
C ALA A 8 -30.23 -45.13 5.74
N SER A 9 -31.25 -45.61 6.44
CA SER A 9 -31.69 -47.01 6.44
C SER A 9 -32.41 -47.43 5.14
N LEU A 10 -32.75 -46.51 4.24
CA LEU A 10 -33.38 -46.85 2.97
C LEU A 10 -32.38 -47.35 1.91
N PRO A 11 -32.69 -48.44 1.19
CA PRO A 11 -31.90 -48.91 0.05
C PRO A 11 -31.66 -47.81 -0.99
N ALA A 12 -30.51 -47.82 -1.65
CA ALA A 12 -30.09 -46.76 -2.59
C ALA A 12 -31.11 -46.53 -3.72
N ALA A 13 -31.67 -47.60 -4.28
CA ALA A 13 -32.71 -47.51 -5.32
C ALA A 13 -34.01 -46.83 -4.81
N ALA A 14 -34.41 -47.11 -3.56
CA ALA A 14 -35.58 -46.47 -2.95
C ALA A 14 -35.34 -44.99 -2.62
N ARG A 15 -34.09 -44.61 -2.28
CA ARG A 15 -33.70 -43.22 -2.11
C ARG A 15 -33.73 -42.46 -3.43
N ALA A 16 -33.18 -43.06 -4.50
CA ALA A 16 -33.21 -42.48 -5.84
C ALA A 16 -34.65 -42.27 -6.35
N ALA A 17 -35.54 -43.23 -6.14
CA ALA A 17 -36.94 -43.12 -6.56
C ALA A 17 -37.73 -42.04 -5.78
N LYS A 18 -37.40 -41.81 -4.50
CA LYS A 18 -38.11 -40.82 -3.64
C LYS A 18 -37.52 -39.42 -3.70
N LEU A 19 -36.32 -39.26 -4.24
CA LEU A 19 -35.62 -37.97 -4.32
C LEU A 19 -36.40 -36.89 -5.11
N PRO A 20 -36.99 -37.19 -6.28
CA PRO A 20 -37.69 -36.18 -7.08
C PRO A 20 -38.92 -35.62 -6.36
N ALA A 21 -39.72 -36.49 -5.73
CA ALA A 21 -40.93 -36.11 -5.00
C ALA A 21 -40.63 -35.24 -3.77
N ILE A 22 -39.54 -35.54 -3.05
CA ILE A 22 -39.11 -34.72 -1.91
C ILE A 22 -38.58 -33.37 -2.39
N THR A 23 -37.84 -33.35 -3.50
CA THR A 23 -37.32 -32.11 -4.09
C THR A 23 -38.46 -31.19 -4.54
N GLN A 24 -39.51 -31.73 -5.16
CA GLN A 24 -40.71 -30.97 -5.51
C GLN A 24 -41.43 -30.41 -4.28
N LYS A 25 -41.62 -31.21 -3.22
CA LYS A 25 -42.23 -30.73 -1.97
C LYS A 25 -41.43 -29.61 -1.30
N ILE A 26 -40.10 -29.66 -1.34
CA ILE A 26 -39.25 -28.61 -0.81
C ILE A 26 -39.39 -27.33 -1.63
N LEU A 27 -39.42 -27.44 -2.97
CA LEU A 27 -39.60 -26.29 -3.86
C LEU A 27 -40.98 -25.64 -3.69
N GLU A 28 -42.05 -26.42 -3.55
CA GLU A 28 -43.39 -25.90 -3.24
C GLU A 28 -43.44 -25.18 -1.90
N ARG A 29 -42.78 -25.74 -0.87
CA ARG A 29 -42.72 -25.10 0.46
C ARG A 29 -41.95 -23.78 0.41
N LEU A 30 -40.86 -23.71 -0.35
CA LEU A 30 -40.08 -22.48 -0.53
C LEU A 30 -40.85 -21.42 -1.34
N ARG A 31 -41.61 -21.82 -2.36
CA ARG A 31 -42.51 -20.91 -3.10
C ARG A 31 -43.58 -20.36 -2.16
N LYS A 32 -44.25 -21.22 -1.40
CA LYS A 32 -45.26 -20.81 -0.42
C LYS A 32 -44.69 -19.84 0.64
N GLN A 33 -43.50 -20.11 1.17
CA GLN A 33 -42.82 -19.19 2.10
C GLN A 33 -42.46 -17.84 1.46
N ARG A 34 -42.09 -17.84 0.18
CA ARG A 34 -41.82 -16.60 -0.57
C ARG A 34 -43.10 -15.79 -0.75
N ASP A 35 -44.20 -16.45 -1.08
CA ASP A 35 -45.49 -15.81 -1.30
C ASP A 35 -46.10 -15.30 0.02
N GLU A 36 -45.94 -16.05 1.12
CA GLU A 36 -46.32 -15.60 2.47
C GLU A 36 -45.48 -14.40 2.95
N ARG A 37 -44.18 -14.36 2.63
CA ARG A 37 -43.33 -13.19 2.92
C ARG A 37 -43.71 -11.98 2.07
N ALA A 38 -44.07 -12.19 0.80
CA ALA A 38 -44.55 -11.12 -0.07
C ALA A 38 -45.90 -10.57 0.41
N ALA A 39 -46.82 -11.43 0.84
CA ALA A 39 -48.11 -11.04 1.39
C ALA A 39 -47.98 -10.34 2.77
N GLY A 40 -47.07 -10.82 3.63
CA GLY A 40 -46.80 -10.23 4.94
C GLY A 40 -46.16 -8.84 4.87
N ALA A 41 -45.40 -8.53 3.81
CA ALA A 41 -44.83 -7.21 3.58
C ALA A 41 -45.88 -6.16 3.14
N ALA A 42 -47.02 -6.60 2.60
CA ALA A 42 -48.10 -5.71 2.17
C ALA A 42 -49.12 -5.38 3.28
N GLY A 43 -49.11 -6.11 4.40
CA GLY A 43 -50.14 -6.01 5.45
C GLY A 43 -49.86 -5.04 6.60
N ALA A 44 -48.68 -4.41 6.67
CA ALA A 44 -48.26 -3.62 7.84
C ALA A 44 -48.41 -2.09 7.68
N GLY A 45 -49.30 -1.62 6.81
CA GLY A 45 -49.45 -0.19 6.50
C GLY A 45 -50.88 0.23 6.18
N ALA A 46 -51.83 -0.01 7.08
CA ALA A 46 -53.16 0.59 7.01
C ALA A 46 -53.33 1.61 8.15
N GLY A 47 -52.97 2.86 7.86
CA GLY A 47 -53.21 4.00 8.75
C GLY A 47 -52.85 5.32 8.07
N ALA A 48 -53.88 6.12 7.78
CA ALA A 48 -53.88 7.47 7.20
C ALA A 48 -53.69 7.57 5.66
N ALA A 49 -54.81 7.79 4.99
CA ALA A 49 -54.89 8.17 3.58
C ALA A 49 -54.28 9.56 3.35
N VAL A 50 -53.23 9.63 2.53
CA VAL A 50 -52.71 10.87 1.93
C VAL A 50 -52.91 10.75 0.41
N PRO A 51 -53.68 11.63 -0.24
CA PRO A 51 -53.83 11.61 -1.69
C PRO A 51 -52.62 12.32 -2.34
N GLY A 52 -51.79 11.56 -3.03
CA GLY A 52 -50.65 12.11 -3.79
C GLY A 52 -49.49 11.12 -3.92
N ALA A 53 -49.73 9.97 -4.56
CA ALA A 53 -48.67 9.00 -4.84
C ALA A 53 -47.79 9.50 -5.99
N CYS A 54 -46.61 10.03 -5.67
CA CYS A 54 -45.47 10.03 -6.57
C CYS A 54 -44.94 8.60 -6.68
N GLU A 55 -44.90 8.05 -7.88
CA GLU A 55 -44.21 6.80 -8.19
C GLU A 55 -42.75 6.88 -7.71
N VAL A 56 -42.39 6.03 -6.75
CA VAL A 56 -40.99 5.87 -6.36
C VAL A 56 -40.28 5.13 -7.49
N PRO A 57 -39.28 5.73 -8.16
CA PRO A 57 -38.59 5.10 -9.27
C PRO A 57 -37.91 3.82 -8.80
N ALA A 58 -38.05 2.75 -9.59
CA ALA A 58 -37.45 1.46 -9.32
C ALA A 58 -35.94 1.61 -9.03
N PRO A 59 -35.39 0.85 -8.06
CA PRO A 59 -33.97 0.90 -7.76
C PRO A 59 -33.16 0.64 -9.04
N PRO A 60 -32.14 1.46 -9.33
CA PRO A 60 -31.37 1.34 -10.56
C PRO A 60 -30.80 -0.07 -10.66
N GLN A 61 -31.01 -0.71 -11.82
CA GLN A 61 -30.44 -2.02 -12.09
C GLN A 61 -28.92 -1.95 -11.92
N PRO A 62 -28.29 -2.94 -11.25
CA PRO A 62 -26.85 -2.97 -11.11
C PRO A 62 -26.21 -2.96 -12.50
N PRO A 63 -25.13 -2.20 -12.70
CA PRO A 63 -24.46 -2.10 -13.99
C PRO A 63 -24.07 -3.50 -14.48
N PRO A 64 -24.20 -3.78 -15.79
CA PRO A 64 -23.82 -5.07 -16.35
C PRO A 64 -22.36 -5.36 -16.00
N GLN A 65 -22.12 -6.52 -15.38
CA GLN A 65 -20.79 -6.99 -15.06
C GLN A 65 -20.00 -7.10 -16.37
N GLN A 66 -18.90 -6.35 -16.48
CA GLN A 66 -18.03 -6.41 -17.65
C GLN A 66 -17.44 -7.82 -17.74
N GLN A 67 -17.82 -8.56 -18.78
CA GLN A 67 -17.22 -9.85 -19.07
C GLN A 67 -15.78 -9.59 -19.54
N ILE A 68 -14.81 -10.03 -18.73
CA ILE A 68 -13.40 -10.04 -19.11
C ILE A 68 -13.27 -10.96 -20.32
N ILE A 69 -12.85 -10.40 -21.46
CA ILE A 69 -12.65 -11.15 -22.71
C ILE A 69 -11.46 -12.08 -22.48
N ARG A 70 -11.71 -13.37 -22.33
CA ARG A 70 -10.67 -14.39 -22.24
C ARG A 70 -10.15 -14.69 -23.64
N VAL A 71 -8.85 -14.51 -23.87
CA VAL A 71 -8.19 -14.92 -25.11
C VAL A 71 -7.70 -16.35 -24.95
N GLU A 72 -8.17 -17.26 -25.81
CA GLU A 72 -7.82 -18.68 -25.75
C GLU A 72 -6.31 -18.89 -25.98
N GLY A 73 -5.66 -19.65 -25.09
CA GLY A 73 -4.21 -19.92 -25.15
C GLY A 73 -3.30 -18.85 -24.55
N VAL A 74 -3.84 -17.73 -24.07
CA VAL A 74 -3.07 -16.67 -23.38
C VAL A 74 -3.55 -16.56 -21.94
N GLU A 75 -2.85 -17.18 -21.00
CA GLU A 75 -2.97 -16.84 -19.59
C GLU A 75 -2.29 -15.50 -19.35
N LEU A 76 -3.02 -14.39 -19.51
CA LEU A 76 -2.49 -13.08 -19.15
C LEU A 76 -2.32 -13.03 -17.63
N PHE A 77 -1.08 -12.82 -17.17
CA PHE A 77 -0.79 -12.38 -15.81
C PHE A 77 -1.60 -11.10 -15.53
N GLY A 78 -2.72 -11.24 -14.82
CA GLY A 78 -3.63 -10.13 -14.50
C GLY A 78 -5.11 -10.34 -14.84
N ASP A 79 -5.46 -11.40 -15.58
CA ASP A 79 -6.87 -11.75 -15.88
C ASP A 79 -7.53 -12.58 -14.76
N GLU A 80 -6.73 -13.17 -13.87
CA GLU A 80 -7.28 -13.77 -12.65
C GLU A 80 -7.84 -12.69 -11.73
N PRO A 81 -9.03 -12.89 -11.15
CA PRO A 81 -9.53 -11.99 -10.13
C PRO A 81 -8.49 -11.91 -9.00
N TRP A 82 -8.08 -10.69 -8.71
CA TRP A 82 -7.12 -10.38 -7.66
C TRP A 82 -7.62 -10.96 -6.34
N PHE A 83 -6.70 -11.29 -5.42
CA PHE A 83 -7.10 -11.84 -4.13
C PHE A 83 -8.02 -10.91 -3.32
N ASP A 84 -8.03 -9.61 -3.62
CA ASP A 84 -8.89 -8.64 -2.96
C ASP A 84 -10.33 -8.60 -3.52
N ASP A 85 -10.61 -9.35 -4.59
CA ASP A 85 -11.93 -9.55 -5.16
C ASP A 85 -12.90 -10.20 -4.14
N PRO A 86 -14.06 -9.57 -3.85
CA PRO A 86 -15.00 -10.06 -2.85
C PRO A 86 -15.51 -11.48 -3.10
N ASP A 87 -15.70 -11.88 -4.36
CA ASP A 87 -16.27 -13.19 -4.71
C ASP A 87 -15.21 -14.29 -4.61
N THR A 88 -13.99 -14.02 -5.07
CA THR A 88 -12.83 -14.91 -4.88
C THR A 88 -12.59 -15.17 -3.40
N ARG A 89 -12.65 -14.12 -2.58
CA ARG A 89 -12.55 -14.23 -1.11
C ARG A 89 -13.67 -15.05 -0.51
N ARG A 90 -14.92 -14.78 -0.90
CA ARG A 90 -16.08 -15.54 -0.39
C ARG A 90 -15.94 -17.02 -0.69
N ARG A 91 -15.60 -17.38 -1.94
CA ARG A 91 -15.37 -18.78 -2.34
C ARG A 91 -14.23 -19.43 -1.55
N LEU A 92 -13.15 -18.69 -1.29
CA LEU A 92 -12.06 -19.19 -0.47
C LEU A 92 -12.52 -19.44 0.97
N ARG A 93 -13.26 -18.51 1.59
CA ARG A 93 -13.82 -18.71 2.94
C ARG A 93 -14.74 -19.92 3.00
N GLU A 94 -15.65 -20.03 2.05
CA GLU A 94 -16.59 -21.14 1.96
C GLU A 94 -15.83 -22.46 1.84
N SER A 95 -14.83 -22.52 0.95
CA SER A 95 -13.96 -23.70 0.79
C SER A 95 -13.14 -24.01 2.03
N VAL A 96 -12.64 -23.00 2.76
CA VAL A 96 -11.92 -23.17 4.03
C VAL A 96 -12.84 -23.73 5.10
N VAL A 97 -14.02 -23.14 5.27
CA VAL A 97 -15.00 -23.59 6.26
C VAL A 97 -15.46 -25.00 5.95
N GLU A 98 -15.66 -25.32 4.67
CA GLU A 98 -15.96 -26.68 4.21
C GLU A 98 -14.79 -27.64 4.48
N ALA A 99 -13.57 -27.27 4.14
CA ALA A 99 -12.39 -28.09 4.39
C ALA A 99 -12.16 -28.35 5.89
N HIS A 100 -12.29 -27.35 6.75
CA HIS A 100 -12.21 -27.53 8.22
C HIS A 100 -13.37 -28.36 8.78
N ARG A 101 -14.52 -28.36 8.09
CA ARG A 101 -15.68 -29.19 8.47
C ARG A 101 -15.51 -30.64 8.04
N GLU A 102 -14.95 -30.88 6.87
CA GLU A 102 -14.76 -32.21 6.28
C GLU A 102 -13.52 -32.91 6.81
N GLU A 103 -12.41 -32.18 6.97
CA GLU A 103 -11.19 -32.69 7.58
C GLU A 103 -11.37 -32.81 9.08
N LYS A 104 -11.87 -33.97 9.49
CA LYS A 104 -11.62 -34.45 10.85
C LYS A 104 -10.11 -34.54 11.01
N ILE A 105 -9.56 -33.81 11.98
CA ILE A 105 -8.16 -33.95 12.35
C ILE A 105 -7.89 -35.42 12.64
N LEU A 106 -7.14 -36.06 11.76
CA LEU A 106 -6.76 -37.46 11.89
C LEU A 106 -5.73 -37.53 13.01
N VAL A 107 -6.19 -37.88 14.21
CA VAL A 107 -5.34 -38.11 15.37
C VAL A 107 -4.77 -39.52 15.25
N GLY A 108 -3.45 -39.61 15.18
CA GLY A 108 -2.75 -40.89 15.16
C GLY A 108 -2.81 -41.61 16.51
N PRO A 109 -2.19 -42.79 16.61
CA PRO A 109 -1.95 -43.45 17.89
C PRO A 109 -1.29 -42.49 18.90
N PRO A 110 -1.62 -42.55 20.21
CA PRO A 110 -1.08 -41.62 21.20
C PRO A 110 0.44 -41.56 21.25
N ALA A 111 1.13 -42.70 21.07
CA ALA A 111 2.59 -42.74 21.05
C ALA A 111 3.18 -41.90 19.91
N ASP A 112 2.62 -42.04 18.70
CA ASP A 112 3.05 -41.30 17.51
C ASP A 112 2.78 -39.80 17.66
N GLU A 113 1.65 -39.43 18.29
CA GLU A 113 1.34 -38.02 18.56
C GLU A 113 2.25 -37.40 19.63
N VAL A 114 2.63 -38.17 20.66
CA VAL A 114 3.60 -37.72 21.68
C VAL A 114 4.95 -37.48 21.03
N GLU A 115 5.47 -38.45 20.26
CA GLU A 115 6.76 -38.30 19.56
C GLU A 115 6.71 -37.17 18.52
N ARG A 116 5.57 -36.94 17.86
CA ARG A 116 5.42 -35.81 16.95
C ARG A 116 5.51 -34.47 17.68
N ILE A 117 4.78 -34.28 18.78
CA ILE A 117 4.68 -32.99 19.48
C ILE A 117 5.94 -32.70 20.30
N CYS A 118 6.50 -33.73 20.92
CA CYS A 118 7.70 -33.68 21.75
C CYS A 118 8.70 -34.72 21.24
N PRO A 119 9.34 -34.49 20.08
CA PRO A 119 10.26 -35.45 19.51
C PRO A 119 11.49 -35.61 20.40
N SER A 120 11.98 -36.84 20.46
CA SER A 120 13.17 -37.21 21.25
C SER A 120 14.43 -36.44 20.81
N SER A 121 14.43 -35.89 19.59
CA SER A 121 15.47 -35.01 19.05
C SER A 121 15.57 -33.64 19.71
N GLY A 122 14.61 -33.25 20.57
CA GLY A 122 14.54 -31.93 21.19
C GLY A 122 14.02 -30.81 20.26
N ARG A 123 13.64 -31.14 19.02
CA ARG A 123 13.06 -30.18 18.08
C ARG A 123 11.70 -29.69 18.59
N ILE A 124 11.56 -28.37 18.76
CA ILE A 124 10.28 -27.76 19.15
C ILE A 124 9.45 -27.48 17.90
N LEU A 125 8.25 -28.06 17.84
CA LEU A 125 7.27 -27.72 16.81
C LEU A 125 6.60 -26.38 17.10
N GLY A 126 6.38 -25.57 16.06
CA GLY A 126 5.59 -24.34 16.14
C GLY A 126 4.11 -24.65 16.40
N ALA A 127 3.38 -23.69 17.00
CA ALA A 127 2.03 -23.91 17.49
C ALA A 127 1.03 -24.40 16.43
N GLY A 128 1.10 -23.85 15.21
CA GLY A 128 0.28 -24.31 14.09
C GLY A 128 0.52 -25.79 13.77
N ALA A 129 1.78 -26.22 13.69
CA ALA A 129 2.13 -27.62 13.45
C ALA A 129 1.69 -28.54 14.60
N VAL A 130 1.75 -28.08 15.86
CA VAL A 130 1.27 -28.84 17.02
C VAL A 130 -0.23 -29.15 16.89
N LEU A 131 -1.04 -28.13 16.59
CA LEU A 131 -2.50 -28.26 16.43
C LEU A 131 -2.93 -28.74 15.04
N ARG A 132 -1.99 -28.99 14.12
CA ARG A 132 -2.27 -29.30 12.70
C ARG A 132 -3.12 -28.21 12.02
N LEU A 133 -2.90 -26.96 12.42
CA LEU A 133 -3.52 -25.77 11.87
C LEU A 133 -2.50 -25.02 11.01
N GLY A 134 -2.92 -24.68 9.79
CA GLY A 134 -2.01 -24.20 8.74
C GLY A 134 -1.41 -25.38 7.95
N GLY A 135 -1.43 -25.28 6.62
CA GLY A 135 -1.07 -26.39 5.74
C GLY A 135 -1.95 -26.43 4.49
N ALA A 136 -2.56 -27.58 4.20
CA ALA A 136 -3.44 -27.79 3.05
C ALA A 136 -4.65 -26.82 3.03
N HIS A 137 -5.08 -26.36 4.20
CA HIS A 137 -6.15 -25.38 4.36
C HIS A 137 -5.67 -23.95 4.02
N GLN A 138 -5.72 -23.63 2.73
CA GLN A 138 -5.48 -22.29 2.22
C GLN A 138 -6.58 -21.35 2.70
N GLY A 139 -6.27 -20.28 3.42
CA GLY A 139 -7.21 -19.25 3.88
C GLY A 139 -7.26 -19.02 5.40
N GLY A 140 -6.51 -19.82 6.17
CA GLY A 140 -6.26 -19.57 7.60
C GLY A 140 -7.22 -20.29 8.56
N TYR A 141 -7.23 -19.84 9.81
CA TYR A 141 -7.94 -20.48 10.92
C TYR A 141 -8.49 -19.42 11.89
N GLY A 142 -9.59 -19.75 12.55
CA GLY A 142 -10.21 -18.94 13.60
C GLY A 142 -10.16 -19.61 14.97
N GLU A 143 -10.72 -18.94 15.98
CA GLU A 143 -10.75 -19.44 17.37
C GLU A 143 -11.48 -20.78 17.51
N GLN A 144 -12.54 -20.98 16.71
CA GLN A 144 -13.31 -22.21 16.72
C GLN A 144 -12.48 -23.41 16.25
N ASP A 145 -11.61 -23.21 15.25
CA ASP A 145 -10.71 -24.25 14.74
C ASP A 145 -9.66 -24.60 15.79
N VAL A 146 -9.06 -23.59 16.43
CA VAL A 146 -8.10 -23.78 17.54
C VAL A 146 -8.75 -24.58 18.67
N ALA A 147 -9.96 -24.20 19.08
CA ALA A 147 -10.68 -24.90 20.14
C ALA A 147 -11.07 -26.33 19.74
N TYR A 148 -11.46 -26.56 18.49
CA TYR A 148 -11.79 -27.89 17.98
C TYR A 148 -10.55 -28.78 17.95
N ALA A 149 -9.45 -28.31 17.34
CA ALA A 149 -8.19 -29.04 17.24
C ALA A 149 -7.62 -29.40 18.61
N TYR A 150 -7.59 -28.43 19.52
CA TYR A 150 -7.16 -28.66 20.90
C TYR A 150 -8.00 -29.75 21.57
N ARG A 151 -9.34 -29.71 21.46
CA ARG A 151 -10.21 -30.72 22.09
C ARG A 151 -9.98 -32.12 21.53
N GLN A 152 -9.77 -32.27 20.22
CA GLN A 152 -9.52 -33.58 19.62
C GLN A 152 -8.19 -34.18 20.10
N LEU A 153 -7.12 -33.39 20.00
CA LEU A 153 -5.78 -33.83 20.41
C LEU A 153 -5.68 -34.06 21.92
N ALA A 154 -6.24 -33.15 22.74
CA ALA A 154 -6.21 -33.27 24.20
C ALA A 154 -6.92 -34.55 24.69
N ARG A 155 -8.01 -34.97 24.03
CA ARG A 155 -8.72 -36.20 24.40
C ARG A 155 -7.90 -37.47 24.15
N ALA A 156 -7.06 -37.45 23.11
CA ALA A 156 -6.20 -38.56 22.72
C ALA A 156 -4.90 -38.59 23.54
N LEU A 157 -4.35 -37.41 23.85
CA LEU A 157 -3.05 -37.23 24.51
C LEU A 157 -3.15 -37.03 26.03
N HIS A 158 -4.34 -37.15 26.62
CA HIS A 158 -4.50 -36.91 28.06
C HIS A 158 -3.60 -37.84 28.88
N PRO A 159 -2.83 -37.32 29.87
CA PRO A 159 -1.89 -38.12 30.65
C PRO A 159 -2.58 -39.28 31.40
N ASP A 160 -3.78 -39.05 31.95
CA ASP A 160 -4.54 -40.10 32.66
C ASP A 160 -4.88 -41.32 31.79
N LYS A 161 -5.04 -41.13 30.47
CA LYS A 161 -5.31 -42.23 29.54
C LYS A 161 -4.05 -42.89 29.01
N ASN A 162 -2.90 -42.24 29.17
CA ASN A 162 -1.62 -42.63 28.58
C ASN A 162 -0.47 -42.56 29.61
N PRO A 163 -0.57 -43.22 30.78
CA PRO A 163 0.40 -43.06 31.87
C PRO A 163 1.81 -43.57 31.52
N ASN A 164 1.93 -44.48 30.57
CA ASN A 164 3.20 -45.11 30.17
C ASN A 164 3.94 -44.35 29.05
N LEU A 165 3.36 -43.25 28.55
CA LEU A 165 3.96 -42.41 27.52
C LEU A 165 4.42 -41.10 28.17
N ALA A 166 5.35 -40.38 27.53
CA ALA A 166 5.71 -39.00 27.91
C ALA A 166 4.57 -37.98 27.62
N ALA A 167 3.31 -38.41 27.78
CA ALA A 167 2.10 -37.68 27.45
C ALA A 167 1.96 -36.37 28.25
N GLY A 168 2.48 -36.30 29.47
CA GLY A 168 2.46 -35.08 30.28
C GLY A 168 3.16 -33.89 29.59
N ALA A 169 4.35 -34.12 29.03
CA ALA A 169 5.10 -33.08 28.31
C ALA A 169 4.41 -32.65 27.01
N ALA A 170 3.93 -33.63 26.23
CA ALA A 170 3.21 -33.37 24.98
C ALA A 170 1.88 -32.62 25.22
N PHE A 171 1.14 -32.99 26.27
CA PHE A 171 -0.11 -32.32 26.64
C PHE A 171 0.14 -30.87 27.08
N LYS A 172 1.18 -30.62 27.88
CA LYS A 172 1.58 -29.25 28.25
C LYS A 172 1.92 -28.41 27.02
N ARG A 173 2.75 -28.94 26.11
CA ARG A 173 3.11 -28.26 24.85
C ARG A 173 1.89 -27.97 23.99
N LEU A 174 0.92 -28.89 23.92
CA LEU A 174 -0.34 -28.71 23.21
C LEU A 174 -1.17 -27.55 23.78
N SER A 175 -1.25 -27.41 25.11
CA SER A 175 -1.93 -26.28 25.76
C SER A 175 -1.23 -24.96 25.45
N GLU A 176 0.09 -24.90 25.59
CA GLU A 176 0.89 -23.71 25.23
C GLU A 176 0.68 -23.30 23.77
N ALA A 177 0.70 -24.28 22.86
CA ALA A 177 0.45 -24.02 21.44
C ALA A 177 -0.95 -23.45 21.17
N ALA A 178 -1.97 -23.91 21.90
CA ALA A 178 -3.32 -23.37 21.75
C ALA A 178 -3.39 -21.91 22.22
N ASP A 179 -2.69 -21.57 23.30
CA ASP A 179 -2.64 -20.20 23.83
C ASP A 179 -1.83 -19.26 22.93
N GLU A 180 -0.68 -19.73 22.42
CA GLU A 180 0.12 -19.02 21.39
C GLU A 180 -0.73 -18.66 20.17
N LEU A 181 -1.55 -19.60 19.67
CA LEU A 181 -2.42 -19.33 18.51
C LEU A 181 -3.54 -18.34 18.82
N ARG A 182 -4.14 -18.40 20.02
CA ARG A 182 -5.18 -17.42 20.44
C ARG A 182 -4.60 -16.01 20.59
N GLN A 183 -3.39 -15.90 21.15
CA GLN A 183 -2.67 -14.64 21.20
C GLN A 183 -2.36 -14.14 19.79
N GLY A 184 -1.82 -15.00 18.93
CA GLY A 184 -1.53 -14.66 17.53
C GLY A 184 -2.77 -14.19 16.76
N LEU A 185 -3.95 -14.78 16.98
CA LEU A 185 -5.21 -14.31 16.40
C LEU A 185 -5.59 -12.91 16.87
N THR A 186 -5.33 -12.58 18.14
CA THR A 186 -5.58 -11.24 18.69
C THR A 186 -4.66 -10.19 18.06
N GLU A 187 -3.38 -10.52 17.87
CA GLU A 187 -2.41 -9.67 17.17
C GLU A 187 -2.77 -9.49 15.70
N GLN A 188 -3.22 -10.56 15.03
CA GLN A 188 -3.70 -10.50 13.65
C GLN A 188 -4.94 -9.62 13.50
N ARG A 189 -5.93 -9.72 14.39
CA ARG A 189 -7.10 -8.83 14.38
C ARG A 189 -6.70 -7.36 14.55
N THR A 190 -5.76 -7.08 15.45
CA THR A 190 -5.22 -5.73 15.64
C THR A 190 -4.53 -5.22 14.38
N THR A 191 -3.73 -6.08 13.74
CA THR A 191 -3.04 -5.78 12.48
C THR A 191 -4.04 -5.49 11.36
N LEU A 192 -5.08 -6.31 11.23
CA LEU A 192 -6.15 -6.15 10.26
C LEU A 192 -6.90 -4.83 10.45
N GLN A 193 -7.28 -4.51 11.70
CA GLN A 193 -7.95 -3.24 12.01
C GLN A 193 -7.09 -2.05 11.60
N ARG A 194 -5.78 -2.09 11.83
CA ARG A 194 -4.84 -1.04 11.38
C ARG A 194 -4.79 -0.94 9.85
N LEU A 195 -4.63 -2.06 9.13
CA LEU A 195 -4.62 -2.08 7.66
C LEU A 195 -5.91 -1.50 7.06
N VAL A 196 -7.07 -1.92 7.57
CA VAL A 196 -8.36 -1.46 7.07
C VAL A 196 -8.58 0.03 7.41
N ALA A 197 -8.08 0.50 8.56
CA ALA A 197 -8.12 1.91 8.95
C ALA A 197 -7.27 2.81 8.02
N PHE A 198 -6.11 2.34 7.53
CA PHE A 198 -5.33 3.06 6.51
C PHE A 198 -6.13 3.31 5.22
N ALA A 199 -7.01 2.38 4.86
CA ALA A 199 -7.93 2.54 3.72
C ALA A 199 -9.20 3.36 4.06
N GLY A 200 -9.31 3.89 5.28
CA GLY A 200 -10.48 4.65 5.76
C GLY A 200 -11.75 3.79 5.81
N ARG A 201 -11.62 2.52 6.24
CA ARG A 201 -12.71 1.57 6.43
C ARG A 201 -12.65 0.98 7.85
N THR A 202 -13.64 0.17 8.21
CA THR A 202 -13.66 -0.63 9.44
C THR A 202 -13.68 -2.12 9.09
N ALA A 203 -12.96 -2.94 9.87
CA ALA A 203 -12.96 -4.38 9.68
C ALA A 203 -14.33 -4.95 10.09
N SER A 204 -14.92 -5.80 9.23
CA SER A 204 -16.18 -6.47 9.57
C SER A 204 -15.96 -7.61 10.58
N GLN A 205 -17.01 -8.03 11.29
CA GLN A 205 -16.92 -9.17 12.21
C GLN A 205 -16.47 -10.46 11.51
N GLU A 206 -16.98 -10.69 10.29
CA GLU A 206 -16.58 -11.82 9.46
C GLU A 206 -15.07 -11.80 9.15
N MET A 207 -14.51 -10.63 8.86
CA MET A 207 -13.08 -10.47 8.64
C MET A 207 -12.26 -10.74 9.91
N LEU A 208 -12.81 -10.50 11.09
CA LEU A 208 -12.14 -10.69 12.38
C LEU A 208 -12.19 -12.14 12.88
N GLU A 209 -13.11 -12.95 12.36
CA GLU A 209 -13.24 -14.37 12.72
C GLU A 209 -12.03 -15.18 12.22
N ARG A 210 -11.63 -14.97 10.96
CA ARG A 210 -10.48 -15.59 10.29
C ARG A 210 -9.60 -14.50 9.65
N PRO A 211 -8.77 -13.81 10.44
CA PRO A 211 -8.12 -12.58 10.02
C PRO A 211 -7.05 -12.77 8.94
N GLN A 212 -6.47 -13.96 8.76
CA GLN A 212 -5.35 -14.20 7.85
C GLN A 212 -5.68 -13.87 6.40
N GLU A 213 -6.79 -14.40 5.87
CA GLU A 213 -7.24 -14.07 4.51
C GLU A 213 -7.51 -12.56 4.39
N ALA A 214 -8.23 -11.99 5.35
CA ALA A 214 -8.56 -10.58 5.31
C ALA A 214 -7.30 -9.70 5.33
N ILE A 215 -6.31 -10.02 6.16
CA ILE A 215 -5.02 -9.33 6.22
C ILE A 215 -4.33 -9.40 4.86
N PHE A 216 -4.24 -10.60 4.27
CA PHE A 216 -3.56 -10.78 2.98
C PHE A 216 -4.25 -9.99 1.87
N ALA A 217 -5.59 -10.03 1.80
CA ALA A 217 -6.36 -9.25 0.84
C ALA A 217 -6.18 -7.74 1.00
N GLU A 218 -6.26 -7.24 2.23
CA GLU A 218 -6.07 -5.81 2.50
C GLU A 218 -4.64 -5.37 2.21
N ALA A 219 -3.65 -6.21 2.50
CA ALA A 219 -2.25 -5.95 2.16
C ALA A 219 -2.05 -5.89 0.64
N CYS A 220 -2.57 -6.85 -0.13
CA CYS A 220 -2.53 -6.81 -1.60
C CYS A 220 -3.19 -5.55 -2.16
N ARG A 221 -4.35 -5.16 -1.61
CA ARG A 221 -5.05 -3.93 -2.03
C ARG A 221 -4.22 -2.68 -1.74
N VAL A 222 -3.62 -2.59 -0.55
CA VAL A 222 -2.72 -1.49 -0.19
C VAL A 222 -1.54 -1.44 -1.16
N LEU A 223 -0.85 -2.57 -1.40
CA LEU A 223 0.27 -2.63 -2.33
C LEU A 223 -0.12 -2.18 -3.73
N HIS A 224 -1.28 -2.61 -4.23
CA HIS A 224 -1.79 -2.21 -5.55
C HIS A 224 -2.11 -0.71 -5.60
N SER A 225 -2.79 -0.17 -4.58
CA SER A 225 -3.06 1.27 -4.48
C SER A 225 -1.77 2.09 -4.44
N VAL A 226 -0.77 1.66 -3.68
CA VAL A 226 0.52 2.36 -3.62
C VAL A 226 1.26 2.23 -4.96
N SER A 227 1.31 1.04 -5.56
CA SER A 227 2.05 0.79 -6.82
C SER A 227 1.47 1.60 -7.99
N SER A 228 0.14 1.65 -8.10
CA SER A 228 -0.55 2.44 -9.12
C SER A 228 -0.35 3.95 -8.93
N THR A 229 -0.29 4.42 -7.68
CA THR A 229 -0.07 5.83 -7.36
C THR A 229 1.40 6.25 -7.53
N ALA A 230 2.32 5.34 -7.25
CA ALA A 230 3.76 5.58 -7.36
C ALA A 230 4.26 5.72 -8.81
N GLY A 231 3.43 5.35 -9.79
CA GLY A 231 3.77 5.50 -11.21
C GLY A 231 4.89 4.56 -11.65
N GLU A 232 4.83 3.29 -11.28
CA GLU A 232 5.81 2.33 -11.79
C GLU A 232 5.72 2.13 -13.31
N GLY A 233 6.82 2.44 -13.98
CA GLY A 233 6.95 2.34 -15.44
C GLY A 233 6.76 3.69 -16.13
N HIS A 234 6.99 3.73 -17.44
CA HIS A 234 6.51 4.84 -18.27
C HIS A 234 5.00 4.67 -18.45
N ILE A 235 4.25 5.06 -17.42
CA ILE A 235 2.80 5.17 -17.52
C ILE A 235 2.52 6.54 -18.13
N ASP A 236 1.88 6.55 -19.30
CA ASP A 236 1.44 7.77 -19.94
C ASP A 236 0.66 8.65 -18.94
N ARG A 237 0.93 9.96 -18.94
CA ARG A 237 0.46 10.90 -17.92
C ARG A 237 -1.06 11.01 -17.90
N LEU A 238 -1.72 10.82 -19.04
CA LEU A 238 -3.18 10.79 -19.12
C LEU A 238 -3.75 9.52 -18.47
N ALA A 239 -3.05 8.38 -18.53
CA ALA A 239 -3.43 7.17 -17.81
C ALA A 239 -3.22 7.33 -16.30
N LEU A 240 -2.10 7.95 -15.88
CA LEU A 240 -1.85 8.26 -14.46
C LEU A 240 -2.91 9.22 -13.90
N ASN A 241 -3.27 10.27 -14.64
CA ASN A 241 -4.31 11.24 -14.22
C ASN A 241 -5.71 10.60 -14.19
N ARG A 242 -6.04 9.69 -15.12
CA ARG A 242 -7.28 8.92 -15.09
C ARG A 242 -7.32 7.95 -13.91
N ALA A 243 -6.22 7.24 -13.67
CA ALA A 243 -6.06 6.39 -12.51
C ALA A 243 -6.16 7.19 -11.21
N ALA A 244 -5.57 8.40 -11.13
CA ALA A 244 -5.67 9.30 -9.97
C ALA A 244 -7.05 9.94 -9.79
N ASN A 245 -7.86 10.04 -10.84
CA ASN A 245 -9.26 10.48 -10.76
C ASN A 245 -10.19 9.35 -10.30
N LEU A 246 -9.86 8.10 -10.64
CA LEU A 246 -10.57 6.89 -10.18
C LEU A 246 -10.11 6.46 -8.77
N ASN A 247 -8.81 6.62 -8.49
CA ASN A 247 -8.20 6.40 -7.19
C ASN A 247 -8.45 7.62 -6.32
N SER A 248 -9.41 7.49 -5.42
CA SER A 248 -9.74 8.47 -4.39
C SER A 248 -8.50 9.12 -3.74
N GLN A 249 -8.63 10.34 -3.20
CA GLN A 249 -7.63 11.00 -2.35
C GLN A 249 -6.94 10.07 -1.33
N LYS A 250 -7.61 8.98 -0.93
CA LYS A 250 -7.09 7.92 -0.08
C LYS A 250 -5.88 7.19 -0.65
N ALA A 251 -5.77 6.98 -1.97
CA ALA A 251 -4.62 6.30 -2.57
C ALA A 251 -3.35 7.16 -2.50
N LEU A 252 -3.48 8.47 -2.69
CA LEU A 252 -2.39 9.44 -2.46
C LEU A 252 -1.97 9.48 -0.99
N LEU A 253 -2.95 9.42 -0.07
CA LEU A 253 -2.66 9.31 1.37
C LEU A 253 -1.94 8.00 1.67
N LEU A 254 -2.36 6.86 1.12
CA LEU A 254 -1.69 5.58 1.29
C LEU A 254 -0.25 5.60 0.75
N ALA A 255 -0.03 6.20 -0.42
CA ALA A 255 1.32 6.35 -0.97
C ALA A 255 2.18 7.24 -0.06
N SER A 256 1.62 8.34 0.46
CA SER A 256 2.31 9.19 1.45
C SER A 256 2.65 8.40 2.73
N GLU A 257 1.70 7.67 3.31
CA GLU A 257 1.92 6.81 4.47
C GLU A 257 2.99 5.75 4.18
N TRP A 258 2.98 5.16 2.98
CA TRP A 258 3.97 4.17 2.57
C TRP A 258 5.37 4.77 2.47
N PHE A 259 5.58 5.81 1.66
CA PHE A 259 6.90 6.35 1.34
C PHE A 259 7.48 7.30 2.39
N GLN A 260 6.64 7.96 3.20
CA GLN A 260 7.09 8.99 4.15
C GLN A 260 7.08 8.52 5.60
N LYS A 261 6.28 7.52 5.96
CA LYS A 261 6.13 7.06 7.35
C LYS A 261 6.50 5.58 7.48
N PRO A 262 7.02 5.14 8.65
CA PRO A 262 7.45 3.76 8.84
C PRO A 262 6.30 2.80 9.14
N HIS A 263 5.18 3.28 9.70
CA HIS A 263 4.14 2.42 10.27
C HIS A 263 3.53 1.41 9.31
N LEU A 264 3.29 1.79 8.06
CA LEU A 264 2.73 0.87 7.08
C LEU A 264 3.77 -0.19 6.70
N LEU A 265 5.04 0.18 6.55
CA LEU A 265 6.13 -0.79 6.33
C LEU A 265 6.34 -1.71 7.54
N GLU A 266 6.21 -1.20 8.77
CA GLU A 266 6.31 -2.01 10.00
C GLU A 266 5.22 -3.10 10.05
N ILE A 267 4.00 -2.79 9.59
CA ILE A 267 2.94 -3.81 9.44
C ILE A 267 3.36 -4.86 8.43
N PHE A 268 3.93 -4.44 7.30
CA PHE A 268 4.40 -5.37 6.28
C PHE A 268 5.60 -6.20 6.74
N GLY A 269 6.46 -5.64 7.59
CA GLY A 269 7.54 -6.34 8.26
C GLY A 269 7.11 -7.14 9.49
N GLY A 270 5.81 -7.30 9.75
CA GLY A 270 5.28 -8.01 10.91
C GLY A 270 5.00 -9.49 10.68
N THR A 271 5.11 -10.30 11.74
CA THR A 271 4.80 -11.74 11.74
C THR A 271 3.34 -12.04 11.38
N SER A 272 2.40 -11.16 11.79
CA SER A 272 0.98 -11.28 11.43
C SER A 272 0.74 -11.33 9.91
N LEU A 273 1.44 -10.49 9.14
CA LEU A 273 1.33 -10.51 7.68
C LEU A 273 2.05 -11.71 7.08
N ARG A 274 3.19 -12.14 7.65
CA ARG A 274 3.86 -13.37 7.21
C ARG A 274 2.95 -14.59 7.36
N THR A 275 2.30 -14.75 8.52
CA THR A 275 1.34 -15.85 8.72
C THR A 275 0.18 -15.77 7.72
N ALA A 276 -0.33 -14.56 7.45
CA ALA A 276 -1.37 -14.36 6.44
C ALA A 276 -0.91 -14.77 5.02
N TYR A 277 0.31 -14.42 4.65
CA TYR A 277 0.95 -14.85 3.40
C TYR A 277 1.09 -16.37 3.31
N ASP A 278 1.54 -17.02 4.38
CA ASP A 278 1.69 -18.48 4.44
C ASP A 278 0.35 -19.23 4.42
N CYS A 279 -0.74 -18.57 4.79
CA CYS A 279 -2.09 -19.10 4.66
C CYS A 279 -2.70 -18.86 3.27
N ALA A 280 -2.18 -17.93 2.46
CA ALA A 280 -2.77 -17.62 1.16
C ALA A 280 -2.53 -18.73 0.12
N PRO A 281 -3.38 -18.90 -0.91
CA PRO A 281 -3.08 -19.79 -2.03
C PRO A 281 -1.77 -19.39 -2.75
N LYS A 282 -0.98 -20.39 -3.19
CA LYS A 282 0.36 -20.17 -3.77
C LYS A 282 0.39 -19.15 -4.92
N ARG A 283 -0.60 -19.19 -5.82
CA ARG A 283 -0.70 -18.25 -6.96
C ARG A 283 -0.75 -16.78 -6.52
N TYR A 284 -1.49 -16.47 -5.45
CA TYR A 284 -1.62 -15.11 -4.96
C TYR A 284 -0.40 -14.66 -4.16
N ARG A 285 0.33 -15.60 -3.53
CA ARG A 285 1.63 -15.30 -2.89
C ARG A 285 2.63 -14.74 -3.89
N ALA A 286 2.69 -15.31 -5.10
CA ALA A 286 3.56 -14.80 -6.16
C ALA A 286 3.19 -13.35 -6.55
N GLN A 287 1.91 -13.06 -6.75
CA GLN A 287 1.43 -11.71 -7.03
C GLN A 287 1.84 -10.70 -5.93
N PHE A 288 1.68 -11.10 -4.66
CA PHE A 288 2.10 -10.29 -3.52
C PHE A 288 3.61 -10.00 -3.51
N LEU A 289 4.46 -11.01 -3.73
CA LEU A 289 5.91 -10.82 -3.82
C LEU A 289 6.30 -9.89 -4.99
N CYS A 290 5.64 -10.04 -6.14
CA CYS A 290 5.83 -9.16 -7.28
C CYS A 290 5.53 -7.71 -6.92
N LEU A 291 4.39 -7.44 -6.28
CA LEU A 291 3.99 -6.09 -5.86
C LEU A 291 4.94 -5.50 -4.81
N ILE A 292 5.37 -6.29 -3.82
CA ILE A 292 6.35 -5.82 -2.82
C ILE A 292 7.68 -5.47 -3.48
N ASN A 293 8.20 -6.35 -4.33
CA ASN A 293 9.48 -6.12 -5.01
C ASN A 293 9.43 -4.88 -5.90
N ARG A 294 8.30 -4.66 -6.56
CA ARG A 294 8.00 -3.47 -7.35
C ARG A 294 8.11 -2.19 -6.49
N LEU A 295 7.39 -2.12 -5.38
CA LEU A 295 7.48 -0.99 -4.44
C LEU A 295 8.87 -0.79 -3.84
N LEU A 296 9.62 -1.88 -3.61
CA LEU A 296 11.01 -1.80 -3.17
C LEU A 296 11.91 -1.11 -4.20
N VAL A 297 11.72 -1.40 -5.50
CA VAL A 297 12.47 -0.74 -6.58
C VAL A 297 12.10 0.73 -6.68
N VAL A 298 10.82 1.08 -6.52
CA VAL A 298 10.38 2.49 -6.47
C VAL A 298 11.06 3.22 -5.33
N GLU A 299 11.03 2.64 -4.12
CA GLU A 299 11.66 3.22 -2.94
C GLU A 299 13.14 3.50 -3.21
N ALA A 300 13.89 2.49 -3.67
CA ALA A 300 15.31 2.62 -3.97
C ALA A 300 15.62 3.71 -5.00
N ARG A 301 14.71 3.94 -5.97
CA ARG A 301 14.82 5.02 -6.97
C ARG A 301 14.54 6.39 -6.38
N GLN A 302 13.54 6.52 -5.50
CA GLN A 302 13.14 7.81 -4.93
C GLN A 302 14.21 8.44 -4.03
N PHE A 303 14.97 7.63 -3.30
CA PHE A 303 15.95 8.14 -2.33
C PHE A 303 17.35 8.39 -2.92
N GLY A 304 17.59 8.05 -4.19
CA GLY A 304 18.93 8.10 -4.78
C GLY A 304 19.87 7.06 -4.17
N ASP A 305 20.86 6.61 -4.94
CA ASP A 305 21.92 5.69 -4.48
C ASP A 305 21.45 4.30 -4.00
N GLY A 306 20.19 3.92 -4.28
CA GLY A 306 19.66 2.60 -3.90
C GLY A 306 19.39 2.42 -2.40
N HIS A 307 19.36 3.51 -1.63
CA HIS A 307 19.03 3.45 -0.21
C HIS A 307 17.56 3.09 0.00
N ILE A 308 17.33 2.18 0.93
CA ILE A 308 15.99 1.78 1.38
C ILE A 308 15.88 2.00 2.89
N ARG A 309 14.70 2.45 3.36
CA ARG A 309 14.47 2.70 4.80
C ARG A 309 14.59 1.41 5.62
N ALA A 310 15.00 1.53 6.89
CA ALA A 310 15.24 0.41 7.80
C ALA A 310 14.10 -0.64 7.90
N PRO A 311 12.79 -0.28 7.91
CA PRO A 311 11.70 -1.26 7.94
C PRO A 311 11.72 -2.28 6.79
N TRP A 312 12.33 -1.94 5.64
CA TRP A 312 12.49 -2.89 4.54
C TRP A 312 13.36 -4.09 4.91
N GLN A 313 14.30 -3.95 5.85
CA GLN A 313 15.09 -5.08 6.34
C GLN A 313 14.21 -6.13 7.02
N GLN A 314 13.20 -5.69 7.80
CA GLN A 314 12.24 -6.60 8.43
C GLN A 314 11.34 -7.28 7.39
N ILE A 315 10.91 -6.55 6.36
CA ILE A 315 10.16 -7.13 5.24
C ILE A 315 11.00 -8.20 4.54
N MET A 316 12.26 -7.91 4.20
CA MET A 316 13.14 -8.89 3.56
C MET A 316 13.43 -10.12 4.44
N GLN A 317 13.57 -9.91 5.75
CA GLN A 317 13.76 -11.01 6.71
C GLN A 317 12.52 -11.91 6.80
N ASN A 318 11.33 -11.34 6.80
CA ASN A 318 10.08 -12.10 6.86
C ASN A 318 9.68 -12.71 5.51
N PHE A 319 10.13 -12.15 4.39
CA PHE A 319 9.87 -12.67 3.04
C PHE A 319 11.18 -12.96 2.30
N PRO A 320 11.93 -13.99 2.73
CA PRO A 320 13.17 -14.39 2.05
C PRO A 320 12.95 -14.76 0.58
N GLU A 321 11.72 -15.14 0.20
CA GLU A 321 11.33 -15.39 -1.18
C GLU A 321 11.51 -14.16 -2.09
N LEU A 322 11.53 -12.94 -1.54
CA LEU A 322 11.84 -11.72 -2.29
C LEU A 322 13.26 -11.73 -2.86
N ALA A 323 14.24 -12.25 -2.11
CA ALA A 323 15.61 -12.35 -2.60
C ALA A 323 15.71 -13.34 -3.77
N LEU A 324 15.10 -14.52 -3.61
CA LEU A 324 15.03 -15.53 -4.67
C LEU A 324 14.33 -14.99 -5.93
N TRP A 325 13.24 -14.24 -5.75
CA TRP A 325 12.53 -13.60 -6.86
C TRP A 325 13.39 -12.56 -7.58
N ARG A 326 14.15 -11.75 -6.83
CA ARG A 326 15.07 -10.76 -7.41
C ARG A 326 16.19 -11.43 -8.20
N ASP A 327 16.83 -12.43 -7.62
CA ASP A 327 17.89 -13.19 -8.30
C ASP A 327 17.37 -13.83 -9.60
N PHE A 328 16.18 -14.42 -9.54
CA PHE A 328 15.50 -14.96 -10.72
C PHE A 328 15.26 -13.87 -11.77
N ARG A 329 14.70 -12.73 -11.37
CA ARG A 329 14.43 -11.60 -12.28
C ARG A 329 15.71 -11.07 -12.92
N ASP A 330 16.77 -10.90 -12.14
CA ASP A 330 18.03 -10.34 -12.64
C ASP A 330 18.71 -11.32 -13.62
N ARG A 331 18.65 -12.64 -13.37
CA ARG A 331 19.07 -13.67 -14.34
C ARG A 331 18.20 -13.67 -15.59
N LEU A 332 16.89 -13.52 -15.44
CA LEU A 332 15.97 -13.46 -16.56
C LEU A 332 16.25 -12.22 -17.43
N GLN A 333 16.51 -11.08 -16.81
CA GLN A 333 16.87 -9.85 -17.50
C GLN A 333 18.19 -10.01 -18.26
N LEU A 334 19.19 -10.66 -17.65
CA LEU A 334 20.44 -11.01 -18.33
C LEU A 334 20.25 -12.01 -19.47
N HIS A 335 19.27 -12.90 -19.45
CA HIS A 335 19.07 -13.88 -20.53
C HIS A 335 18.18 -13.37 -21.66
N ILE A 336 17.15 -12.59 -21.36
CA ILE A 336 16.17 -12.09 -22.35
C ILE A 336 16.64 -10.80 -23.01
N TRP A 337 17.34 -9.92 -22.28
CA TRP A 337 17.78 -8.61 -22.77
C TRP A 337 19.28 -8.51 -23.02
N ASP A 338 20.00 -9.64 -23.04
CA ASP A 338 21.37 -9.68 -23.55
C ASP A 338 21.38 -9.59 -25.08
N CYS A 339 21.10 -8.39 -25.58
CA CYS A 339 21.25 -8.02 -26.98
C CYS A 339 22.73 -8.03 -27.42
N SER A 340 23.70 -8.33 -26.53
CA SER A 340 25.09 -8.52 -26.96
C SER A 340 25.30 -9.84 -27.70
N ARG A 341 24.36 -10.79 -27.56
CA ARG A 341 24.30 -12.03 -28.33
C ARG A 341 23.34 -11.98 -29.52
N ASP A 342 22.58 -10.90 -29.68
CA ASP A 342 21.94 -10.67 -30.98
C ASP A 342 23.08 -10.51 -32.00
N PRO A 343 23.12 -11.33 -33.06
CA PRO A 343 24.15 -11.22 -34.07
C PRO A 343 24.12 -9.77 -34.57
N ALA A 344 25.27 -9.11 -34.49
CA ALA A 344 25.45 -7.66 -34.71
C ALA A 344 25.13 -7.16 -36.13
N GLY A 345 24.22 -7.81 -36.87
CA GLY A 345 24.08 -7.60 -38.30
C GLY A 345 22.77 -8.05 -38.94
N ASP A 346 21.73 -8.45 -38.20
CA ASP A 346 20.39 -8.52 -38.82
C ASP A 346 19.76 -7.13 -38.78
N VAL A 347 20.33 -6.25 -39.62
CA VAL A 347 19.69 -5.03 -40.08
C VAL A 347 18.34 -5.48 -40.62
N ARG A 348 17.27 -5.34 -39.83
CA ARG A 348 15.92 -5.36 -40.35
C ARG A 348 15.83 -4.19 -41.30
N ILE A 349 16.16 -4.45 -42.56
CA ILE A 349 15.89 -3.57 -43.70
C ILE A 349 14.37 -3.47 -43.76
N TYR A 350 13.81 -2.48 -43.07
CA TYR A 350 12.49 -1.99 -43.42
C TYR A 350 12.63 -1.42 -44.83
N ALA A 351 11.97 -2.05 -45.80
CA ALA A 351 12.09 -1.77 -47.22
C ALA A 351 11.56 -0.38 -47.66
N ASP A 352 11.38 0.55 -46.72
CA ASP A 352 10.75 1.86 -46.93
C ASP A 352 11.70 3.05 -46.70
N GLU A 353 13.00 2.84 -46.43
CA GLU A 353 13.99 3.93 -46.50
C GLU A 353 14.37 4.22 -47.96
N VAL A 354 13.37 4.69 -48.71
CA VAL A 354 13.55 5.32 -50.02
C VAL A 354 14.15 6.69 -49.77
N ASP A 355 15.43 6.84 -50.11
CA ASP A 355 16.18 8.08 -50.32
C ASP A 355 15.45 9.38 -49.96
N ALA A 356 15.33 9.65 -48.65
CA ALA A 356 14.92 10.95 -48.15
C ALA A 356 16.06 11.92 -48.48
N ALA A 357 15.83 12.74 -49.52
CA ALA A 357 16.68 13.82 -49.95
C ALA A 357 17.23 14.56 -48.72
N LYS A 358 18.57 14.57 -48.58
CA LYS A 358 19.30 15.32 -47.55
C LYS A 358 18.71 16.72 -47.43
N GLU A 359 17.93 16.94 -46.38
CA GLU A 359 17.45 18.28 -46.04
C GLU A 359 18.67 19.21 -45.94
N PRO A 360 18.60 20.42 -46.51
CA PRO A 360 19.68 21.38 -46.48
C PRO A 360 20.06 21.64 -45.02
N LYS A 361 21.30 21.28 -44.67
CA LYS A 361 21.87 21.44 -43.34
C LYS A 361 21.74 22.91 -42.93
N GLU A 362 20.81 23.20 -42.02
CA GLU A 362 20.59 24.56 -41.52
C GLU A 362 21.92 25.16 -41.04
N PRO A 363 22.15 26.47 -41.28
CA PRO A 363 23.37 27.14 -40.84
C PRO A 363 23.52 27.01 -39.33
N GLU A 364 24.65 26.44 -38.91
CA GLU A 364 24.96 26.19 -37.51
C GLU A 364 25.02 27.53 -36.74
N MET A 365 24.06 27.73 -35.84
CA MET A 365 23.94 28.94 -35.03
C MET A 365 25.05 28.94 -33.98
N ASP A 366 25.74 30.07 -33.79
CA ASP A 366 26.76 30.18 -32.75
C ASP A 366 26.16 29.95 -31.35
N ASP A 367 26.93 29.30 -30.47
CA ASP A 367 26.47 28.90 -29.14
C ASP A 367 25.94 30.07 -28.30
N LYS A 368 26.50 31.26 -28.50
CA LYS A 368 26.04 32.48 -27.82
C LYS A 368 24.65 32.89 -28.29
N THR A 369 24.43 33.03 -29.60
CA THR A 369 23.10 33.34 -30.16
C THR A 369 22.10 32.24 -29.83
N LYS A 370 22.53 30.97 -29.85
CA LYS A 370 21.70 29.83 -29.46
C LYS A 370 21.26 29.93 -28.00
N ALA A 371 22.17 30.21 -27.06
CA ALA A 371 21.85 30.42 -25.65
C ALA A 371 20.90 31.62 -25.45
N GLN A 372 21.12 32.71 -26.20
CA GLN A 372 20.28 33.90 -26.12
C GLN A 372 18.86 33.64 -26.61
N LYS A 373 18.69 33.00 -27.77
CA LYS A 373 17.37 32.63 -28.30
C LYS A 373 16.66 31.61 -27.42
N LEU A 374 17.39 30.64 -26.87
CA LEU A 374 16.85 29.70 -25.89
C LEU A 374 16.23 30.44 -24.70
N LEU A 375 17.00 31.30 -24.02
CA LEU A 375 16.51 32.04 -22.85
C LEU A 375 15.32 32.97 -23.18
N GLU A 376 15.33 33.58 -24.36
CA GLU A 376 14.23 34.44 -24.81
C GLU A 376 12.94 33.64 -25.07
N LEU A 377 13.05 32.47 -25.71
CA LEU A 377 11.90 31.60 -25.92
C LEU A 377 11.42 30.97 -24.61
N TYR A 378 12.30 30.59 -23.69
CA TYR A 378 11.90 30.18 -22.34
C TYR A 378 11.13 31.29 -21.64
N TRP A 379 11.60 32.54 -21.73
CA TRP A 379 10.89 33.68 -21.17
C TRP A 379 9.47 33.78 -21.74
N GLN A 380 9.33 33.74 -23.07
CA GLN A 380 8.03 33.78 -23.74
C GLN A 380 7.12 32.62 -23.30
N THR A 381 7.62 31.39 -23.31
CA THR A 381 6.85 30.20 -22.91
C THR A 381 6.46 30.25 -21.44
N CYS A 382 7.35 30.66 -20.55
CA CYS A 382 7.04 30.81 -19.13
C CYS A 382 6.05 31.95 -18.86
N THR A 383 6.02 33.01 -19.66
CA THR A 383 4.97 34.05 -19.59
C THR A 383 3.64 33.63 -20.23
N GLY A 384 3.61 32.50 -20.95
CA GLY A 384 2.43 31.99 -21.63
C GLY A 384 1.33 31.56 -20.66
N PRO A 385 0.04 31.65 -21.07
CA PRO A 385 -1.10 31.36 -20.20
C PRO A 385 -1.15 29.90 -19.75
N THR A 386 -0.68 28.96 -20.58
CA THR A 386 -0.58 27.53 -20.27
C THR A 386 0.39 27.28 -19.12
N PHE A 387 1.62 27.83 -19.22
CA PHE A 387 2.63 27.72 -18.17
C PHE A 387 2.17 28.40 -16.88
N GLN A 388 1.68 29.64 -16.96
CA GLN A 388 1.23 30.41 -15.79
C GLN A 388 0.08 29.71 -15.05
N THR A 389 -0.90 29.14 -15.78
CA THR A 389 -2.00 28.39 -15.16
C THR A 389 -1.49 27.15 -14.40
N ALA A 390 -0.51 26.42 -14.96
CA ALA A 390 0.07 25.27 -14.29
C ALA A 390 0.93 25.68 -13.09
N TYR A 391 1.69 26.75 -13.24
CA TYR A 391 2.52 27.37 -12.21
C TYR A 391 1.68 27.83 -11.00
N ASP A 392 0.58 28.56 -11.24
CA ASP A 392 -0.32 29.02 -10.18
C ASP A 392 -0.97 27.86 -9.43
N LYS A 393 -1.37 26.80 -10.14
CA LYS A 393 -1.87 25.57 -9.50
C LYS A 393 -0.83 24.94 -8.57
N LEU A 394 0.45 24.91 -8.97
CA LEU A 394 1.53 24.43 -8.11
C LEU A 394 1.77 25.35 -6.91
N ARG A 395 1.73 26.66 -7.14
CA ARG A 395 1.91 27.68 -6.10
C ARG A 395 0.83 27.58 -5.02
N HIS A 396 -0.43 27.37 -5.41
CA HIS A 396 -1.54 27.14 -4.49
C HIS A 396 -1.40 25.86 -3.66
N ARG A 397 -0.64 24.86 -4.15
CA ARG A 397 -0.35 23.60 -3.42
C ARG A 397 0.82 23.72 -2.43
N GLY A 398 1.45 24.89 -2.31
CA GLY A 398 2.51 25.16 -1.32
C GLY A 398 3.93 25.13 -1.89
N LYS A 399 4.88 25.69 -1.12
CA LYS A 399 6.25 25.97 -1.56
C LYS A 399 7.06 24.73 -1.97
N MET A 400 6.92 23.61 -1.26
CA MET A 400 7.65 22.39 -1.56
C MET A 400 7.18 21.77 -2.88
N THR A 401 5.87 21.70 -3.08
CA THR A 401 5.25 21.23 -4.32
C THR A 401 5.64 22.12 -5.50
N LEU A 402 5.71 23.43 -5.29
CA LEU A 402 6.17 24.38 -6.30
C LEU A 402 7.62 24.10 -6.71
N GLN A 403 8.54 23.91 -5.76
CA GLN A 403 9.94 23.64 -6.07
C GLN A 403 10.13 22.35 -6.88
N LEU A 404 9.40 21.28 -6.55
CA LEU A 404 9.44 20.02 -7.31
C LEU A 404 8.79 20.15 -8.68
N GLY A 405 7.66 20.88 -8.78
CA GLY A 405 6.90 21.02 -10.01
C GLY A 405 7.50 22.00 -11.02
N VAL A 406 8.24 23.03 -10.57
CA VAL A 406 8.90 24.01 -11.48
C VAL A 406 9.90 23.32 -12.39
N MET A 407 10.69 22.36 -11.88
CA MET A 407 11.61 21.57 -12.70
C MET A 407 10.89 20.84 -13.84
N GLN A 408 9.72 20.26 -13.55
CA GLN A 408 8.92 19.57 -14.57
C GLN A 408 8.34 20.55 -15.60
N LEU A 409 7.85 21.72 -15.15
CA LEU A 409 7.37 22.77 -16.06
C LEU A 409 8.48 23.31 -16.96
N MET A 410 9.71 23.44 -16.45
CA MET A 410 10.86 23.84 -17.26
C MET A 410 11.22 22.78 -18.31
N GLU A 411 11.06 21.49 -18.01
CA GLU A 411 11.27 20.41 -18.99
C GLU A 411 10.19 20.45 -20.09
N GLU A 412 8.93 20.74 -19.74
CA GLU A 412 7.85 20.94 -20.73
C GLU A 412 8.11 22.17 -21.61
N ALA A 413 8.49 23.29 -20.99
CA ALA A 413 8.90 24.49 -21.73
C ALA A 413 10.10 24.20 -22.64
N THR A 414 11.03 23.34 -22.23
CA THR A 414 12.17 22.92 -23.06
C THR A 414 11.70 22.29 -24.36
N GLN A 415 10.72 21.39 -24.31
CA GLN A 415 10.21 20.72 -25.52
C GLN A 415 9.58 21.73 -26.48
N GLU A 416 8.78 22.68 -25.98
CA GLU A 416 8.20 23.73 -26.82
C GLU A 416 9.27 24.62 -27.47
N VAL A 417 10.30 24.99 -26.71
CA VAL A 417 11.42 25.80 -27.19
C VAL A 417 12.26 25.05 -28.23
N VAL A 418 12.52 23.76 -28.00
CA VAL A 418 13.27 22.87 -28.92
C VAL A 418 12.56 22.76 -30.26
N THR A 419 11.24 22.55 -30.25
CA THR A 419 10.42 22.54 -31.47
C THR A 419 10.47 23.88 -32.21
N LYS A 420 10.40 25.01 -31.48
CA LYS A 420 10.47 26.35 -32.08
C LYS A 420 11.83 26.70 -32.69
N LEU A 421 12.90 26.11 -32.20
CA LEU A 421 14.27 26.35 -32.67
C LEU A 421 14.77 25.31 -33.68
N GLY A 422 13.99 24.28 -34.00
CA GLY A 422 14.45 23.18 -34.86
C GLY A 422 15.63 22.40 -34.26
N LEU A 423 15.74 22.34 -32.92
CA LEU A 423 16.82 21.60 -32.29
C LEU A 423 16.58 20.10 -32.38
N LYS A 424 17.68 19.32 -32.41
CA LYS A 424 17.63 17.85 -32.47
C LYS A 424 16.72 17.27 -31.38
N GLU A 425 15.89 16.31 -31.76
CA GLU A 425 15.05 15.57 -30.82
C GLU A 425 15.88 14.99 -29.67
N GLY A 426 15.35 15.12 -28.45
CA GLY A 426 16.03 14.69 -27.22
C GLY A 426 16.87 15.76 -26.53
N TRP A 427 16.83 17.02 -26.97
CA TRP A 427 17.42 18.13 -26.22
C TRP A 427 16.73 18.29 -24.85
N LYS A 428 17.52 18.22 -23.77
CA LYS A 428 17.03 18.26 -22.37
C LYS A 428 17.29 19.62 -21.73
N PHE A 429 16.52 19.96 -20.69
CA PHE A 429 16.70 21.22 -19.97
C PHE A 429 18.14 21.38 -19.44
N LYS A 430 18.73 20.28 -18.97
CA LYS A 430 20.12 20.22 -18.50
C LYS A 430 21.14 20.70 -19.53
N GLN A 431 20.94 20.42 -20.82
CA GLN A 431 21.85 20.88 -21.88
C GLN A 431 21.75 22.40 -22.08
N THR A 432 20.56 22.96 -21.95
CA THR A 432 20.37 24.42 -21.90
C THR A 432 21.12 25.04 -20.73
N VAL A 433 21.05 24.41 -19.55
CA VAL A 433 21.73 24.91 -18.35
C VAL A 433 23.26 24.93 -18.54
N GLU A 434 23.85 23.85 -19.07
CA GLU A 434 25.30 23.82 -19.34
C GLU A 434 25.69 24.84 -20.42
N LEU A 435 24.92 24.94 -21.51
CA LEU A 435 25.17 25.94 -22.55
C LEU A 435 25.15 27.36 -21.98
N VAL A 436 24.21 27.69 -21.10
CA VAL A 436 24.12 29.01 -20.45
C VAL A 436 25.28 29.25 -19.47
N LYS A 437 25.76 28.22 -18.76
CA LYS A 437 26.90 28.33 -17.84
C LYS A 437 28.22 28.60 -18.55
N GLU A 438 28.41 27.99 -19.72
CA GLU A 438 29.61 28.16 -20.55
C GLU A 438 29.74 29.59 -21.08
N GLN A 439 28.61 30.32 -21.20
CA GLN A 439 28.63 31.72 -21.62
C GLN A 439 29.10 32.65 -20.48
N VAL A 440 30.11 33.47 -20.78
CA VAL A 440 30.68 34.46 -19.84
C VAL A 440 29.90 35.79 -19.87
N ASP A 441 28.91 35.93 -20.76
CA ASP A 441 28.15 37.17 -20.95
C ASP A 441 27.25 37.50 -19.74
N ASP A 442 27.44 38.70 -19.17
CA ASP A 442 26.67 39.19 -18.03
C ASP A 442 25.18 39.43 -18.38
N GLU A 443 24.84 39.74 -19.64
CA GLU A 443 23.45 39.94 -20.07
C GLU A 443 22.69 38.60 -20.12
N LEU A 444 23.32 37.54 -20.61
CA LEU A 444 22.75 36.18 -20.60
C LEU A 444 22.50 35.72 -19.15
N ARG A 445 23.47 35.95 -18.27
CA ARG A 445 23.34 35.63 -16.84
C ARG A 445 22.20 36.39 -16.19
N LYS A 446 22.04 37.68 -16.53
CA LYS A 446 20.94 38.50 -16.02
C LYS A 446 19.59 37.96 -16.49
N LYS A 447 19.44 37.61 -17.76
CA LYS A 447 18.21 36.99 -18.29
C LYS A 447 17.88 35.65 -17.60
N ALA A 448 18.88 34.79 -17.38
CA ALA A 448 18.69 33.53 -16.66
C ALA A 448 18.22 33.76 -15.20
N LEU A 449 18.80 34.74 -14.51
CA LEU A 449 18.38 35.10 -13.15
C LEU A 449 16.99 35.76 -13.12
N GLU A 450 16.60 36.50 -14.15
CA GLU A 450 15.25 37.05 -14.29
C GLU A 450 14.24 35.92 -14.53
N LEU A 451 14.58 34.93 -15.36
CA LEU A 451 13.75 33.73 -15.58
C LEU A 451 13.50 32.98 -14.27
N GLU A 452 14.54 32.77 -13.45
CA GLU A 452 14.41 32.14 -12.13
C GLU A 452 13.50 32.92 -11.18
N ARG A 453 13.58 34.26 -11.20
CA ARG A 453 12.70 35.11 -10.39
C ARG A 453 11.25 35.03 -10.83
N MET A 454 11.00 34.93 -12.14
CA MET A 454 9.66 34.81 -12.68
C MET A 454 8.96 33.52 -12.21
N VAL A 455 9.71 32.43 -12.04
CA VAL A 455 9.17 31.14 -11.57
C VAL A 455 9.33 30.93 -10.05
N ASP A 456 9.48 32.01 -9.27
CA ASP A 456 9.78 32.03 -7.82
C ASP A 456 10.86 31.01 -7.39
N TYR A 457 11.82 30.69 -8.25
CA TYR A 457 12.91 29.79 -7.93
C TYR A 457 14.07 30.57 -7.29
N PRO A 458 14.78 30.01 -6.30
CA PRO A 458 15.89 30.73 -5.68
C PRO A 458 16.95 31.13 -6.71
N ALA A 459 17.25 32.44 -6.77
CA ALA A 459 18.21 32.98 -7.72
C ALA A 459 19.57 32.25 -7.62
N GLY A 460 20.06 31.81 -8.78
CA GLY A 460 21.27 31.06 -9.02
C GLY A 460 21.15 29.54 -8.90
N LYS A 461 19.98 29.00 -8.52
CA LYS A 461 19.84 27.55 -8.27
C LYS A 461 19.41 26.75 -9.49
N LEU A 462 18.60 27.30 -10.39
CA LEU A 462 18.08 26.57 -11.55
C LEU A 462 19.17 26.43 -12.62
N PHE A 463 19.85 27.54 -12.93
CA PHE A 463 20.95 27.57 -13.90
C PHE A 463 22.33 27.36 -13.28
N GLY A 464 22.42 27.24 -11.95
CA GLY A 464 23.71 27.09 -11.25
C GLY A 464 24.62 28.32 -11.39
N LEU A 465 24.04 29.52 -11.50
CA LEU A 465 24.77 30.78 -11.67
C LEU A 465 24.94 31.48 -10.32
N GLU A 466 26.16 31.89 -9.95
CA GLU A 466 26.33 32.71 -8.73
C GLU A 466 25.77 34.13 -8.91
N ASP A 467 24.87 34.54 -8.01
CA ASP A 467 24.39 35.93 -7.94
C ASP A 467 25.49 36.87 -7.41
N ARG A 468 26.36 37.32 -8.32
CA ARG A 468 27.47 38.25 -8.02
C ARG A 468 26.99 39.59 -7.43
N SER A 469 25.73 39.97 -7.65
CA SER A 469 25.19 41.23 -7.15
C SER A 469 25.04 41.25 -5.61
N ARG A 470 24.74 40.09 -5.00
CA ARG A 470 24.68 39.94 -3.53
C ARG A 470 26.05 39.92 -2.87
N SER A 471 27.06 39.33 -3.52
CA SER A 471 28.44 39.30 -3.03
C SER A 471 29.01 40.71 -2.82
N ARG A 472 28.76 41.63 -3.76
CA ARG A 472 29.22 43.03 -3.65
C ARG A 472 28.50 43.82 -2.54
N ARG A 473 27.20 43.61 -2.32
CA ARG A 473 26.46 44.26 -1.21
C ARG A 473 26.89 43.73 0.16
N SER A 474 27.13 42.44 0.31
CA SER A 474 27.60 41.85 1.57
C SER A 474 28.99 42.38 1.98
N ARG A 475 29.92 42.53 1.01
CA ARG A 475 31.24 43.11 1.26
C ARG A 475 31.19 44.60 1.65
N ARG A 476 30.33 45.41 1.02
CA ARG A 476 30.16 46.83 1.41
C ARG A 476 29.52 47.00 2.79
N SER A 477 28.58 46.14 3.17
CA SER A 477 27.95 46.17 4.50
C SER A 477 28.89 45.72 5.62
N ARG A 478 29.78 44.75 5.36
CA ARG A 478 30.83 44.35 6.34
C ARG A 478 31.94 45.40 6.47
N SER A 479 32.32 46.08 5.38
CA SER A 479 33.31 47.17 5.41
C SER A 479 32.82 48.36 6.28
N ARG A 480 31.54 48.78 6.16
CA ARG A 480 30.96 49.83 7.01
C ARG A 480 30.75 49.45 8.48
N ARG A 481 30.74 48.15 8.82
CA ARG A 481 30.60 47.70 10.22
C ARG A 481 31.95 47.61 10.95
N ARG A 482 33.05 47.42 10.24
CA ARG A 482 34.42 47.50 10.81
C ARG A 482 34.88 48.93 11.09
N SER A 483 34.35 49.95 10.41
CA SER A 483 34.67 51.35 10.72
C SER A 483 33.88 51.94 11.90
N ARG A 484 32.88 51.23 12.44
CA ARG A 484 32.02 51.71 13.55
C ARG A 484 32.30 51.05 14.90
N THR A 485 33.24 50.12 14.98
CA THR A 485 33.56 49.37 16.21
C THR A 485 34.80 49.87 16.96
N HIS A 486 35.29 51.09 16.65
CA HIS A 486 36.38 51.73 17.39
C HIS A 486 36.02 53.06 18.07
N GLY A 487 34.73 53.40 18.18
CA GLY A 487 34.30 54.57 18.95
C GLY A 487 32.94 54.33 19.58
N GLY A 488 32.90 54.24 20.92
CA GLY A 488 31.64 54.32 21.66
C GLY A 488 31.35 53.17 22.64
N MET A 489 32.33 52.74 23.44
CA MET A 489 32.01 52.19 24.76
C MET A 489 31.88 53.36 25.75
N ARG A 490 30.69 53.95 25.86
CA ARG A 490 30.22 54.67 27.05
C ARG A 490 28.76 55.06 26.85
N ALA A 491 27.98 54.88 27.92
CA ALA A 491 26.57 55.24 28.09
C ALA A 491 25.53 54.32 27.43
N ARG A 492 24.94 53.43 28.24
CA ARG A 492 23.55 53.60 28.71
C ARG A 492 23.17 52.46 29.68
N ARG A 493 23.30 52.81 30.96
CA ARG A 493 22.62 52.23 32.13
C ARG A 493 21.44 53.17 32.44
N ALA A 494 20.35 52.65 32.97
CA ALA A 494 19.04 53.30 33.20
C ALA A 494 18.20 53.43 31.91
N ILE A 495 16.95 52.97 31.84
CA ILE A 495 15.82 53.29 32.73
C ILE A 495 14.86 52.09 32.76
N ARG A 496 14.46 51.70 33.97
CA ARG A 496 13.35 50.78 34.30
C ARG A 496 12.22 51.66 34.84
N GLU A 497 10.98 51.16 34.69
CA GLU A 497 9.73 51.64 35.32
C GLU A 497 9.08 52.91 34.76
N THR A 498 7.91 52.77 34.13
CA THR A 498 6.60 53.19 34.71
C THR A 498 5.43 52.96 33.74
N GLY A 499 4.33 52.40 34.29
CA GLY A 499 2.92 52.60 33.89
C GLY A 499 2.43 52.01 32.55
N ARG A 500 1.15 51.70 32.32
CA ARG A 500 -0.07 51.41 33.11
C ARG A 500 -1.19 51.18 32.06
N ARG A 501 -2.03 50.13 32.21
CA ARG A 501 -3.49 50.01 31.89
C ARG A 501 -4.00 50.50 30.50
N THR A 502 -4.78 49.73 29.73
CA THR A 502 -6.23 49.45 29.86
C THR A 502 -6.61 48.29 28.89
N ARG A 503 -7.38 47.24 29.26
CA ARG A 503 -8.84 47.07 29.54
C ARG A 503 -9.72 46.82 28.28
N THR A 504 -10.12 45.56 28.05
CA THR A 504 -11.36 45.10 27.37
C THR A 504 -11.56 43.61 27.73
N LYS A 505 -12.38 43.21 28.72
CA LYS A 505 -13.84 42.99 28.78
C LYS A 505 -14.41 41.95 27.78
N VAL A 506 -14.95 40.87 28.39
CA VAL A 506 -16.15 40.05 28.01
C VAL A 506 -15.88 39.04 26.87
N THR A 507 -16.15 37.72 26.98
CA THR A 507 -17.40 37.06 27.39
C THR A 507 -17.14 35.66 27.97
N LYS A 508 -17.90 35.31 29.01
CA LYS A 508 -17.92 34.01 29.70
C LYS A 508 -19.03 33.17 29.04
N VAL A 509 -18.70 32.06 28.39
CA VAL A 509 -19.68 31.02 28.01
C VAL A 509 -19.36 29.75 28.78
N THR A 510 -20.25 29.45 29.72
CA THR A 510 -20.33 28.24 30.52
C THR A 510 -20.74 27.09 29.60
N ARG A 511 -19.91 26.05 29.45
CA ARG A 511 -20.37 24.76 28.92
C ARG A 511 -19.95 23.64 29.85
N VAL A 512 -20.95 23.16 30.57
CA VAL A 512 -20.95 21.96 31.41
C VAL A 512 -20.52 20.77 30.55
N THR A 513 -19.41 20.12 30.89
CA THR A 513 -19.07 18.79 30.39
C THR A 513 -19.00 17.84 31.59
N ARG A 514 -19.92 16.88 31.61
CA ARG A 514 -19.98 15.78 32.57
C ARG A 514 -18.68 14.98 32.50
N VAL A 515 -17.94 14.97 33.61
CA VAL A 515 -16.85 14.03 33.87
C VAL A 515 -17.49 12.74 34.39
N THR A 516 -17.46 11.68 33.60
CA THR A 516 -17.71 10.31 34.07
C THR A 516 -16.42 9.78 34.68
N THR A 517 -16.32 9.88 36.00
CA THR A 517 -15.35 9.16 36.83
C THR A 517 -15.59 7.66 36.74
N VAL A 518 -14.70 6.94 36.07
CA VAL A 518 -14.57 5.48 36.21
C VAL A 518 -13.62 5.20 37.37
N ARG A 519 -14.21 4.62 38.41
CA ARG A 519 -13.61 4.22 39.68
C ARG A 519 -12.70 3.00 39.46
N ARG A 520 -11.39 3.21 39.31
CA ARG A 520 -10.39 2.13 39.43
C ARG A 520 -10.14 1.87 40.93
N LYS A 521 -10.51 0.67 41.39
CA LYS A 521 -10.09 0.14 42.68
C LYS A 521 -8.60 -0.24 42.59
N ASN A 522 -7.81 0.38 43.44
CA ASN A 522 -6.50 -0.11 43.82
C ASN A 522 -6.67 -1.41 44.62
N LEU A 523 -5.93 -2.45 44.24
CA LEU A 523 -5.59 -3.56 45.12
C LEU A 523 -4.07 -3.58 45.23
N SER A 524 -3.67 -3.72 46.48
CA SER A 524 -2.37 -3.46 47.08
C SER A 524 -1.32 -4.52 46.83
N ASP A 525 -0.08 -4.07 46.92
CA ASP A 525 1.15 -4.79 47.19
C ASP A 525 1.02 -5.92 48.24
N LYS A 526 1.73 -7.03 47.99
CA LYS A 526 2.60 -7.69 48.99
C LYS A 526 3.52 -8.77 48.38
N GLU A 527 4.81 -8.61 48.70
CA GLU A 527 5.89 -9.61 48.91
C GLU A 527 6.35 -10.44 47.70
N ALA A 528 7.57 -10.29 47.15
CA ALA A 528 8.95 -10.41 47.68
C ALA A 528 9.54 -11.85 47.59
N SER A 529 10.83 -11.90 47.22
CA SER A 529 11.71 -13.07 47.03
C SER A 529 11.59 -13.73 45.65
N GLY A 530 12.61 -13.85 44.80
CA GLY A 530 14.06 -13.78 45.00
C GLY A 530 14.66 -14.91 44.15
N MET A 531 15.53 -14.59 43.18
CA MET A 531 16.60 -15.48 42.70
C MET A 531 17.40 -14.80 41.59
N SER A 532 18.59 -14.35 41.97
CA SER A 532 19.75 -14.20 41.10
C SER A 532 20.23 -15.58 40.66
N VAL A 533 20.43 -15.78 39.36
CA VAL A 533 21.32 -16.83 38.86
C VAL A 533 22.23 -16.20 37.83
N SER A 534 23.47 -15.97 38.25
CA SER A 534 24.63 -15.90 37.37
C SER A 534 25.00 -17.32 36.98
N VAL A 535 25.16 -17.62 35.69
CA VAL A 535 26.05 -18.68 35.21
C VAL A 535 26.69 -18.20 33.91
N GLU A 536 28.00 -18.02 33.97
CA GLU A 536 28.93 -18.02 32.84
C GLU A 536 28.89 -19.41 32.16
N ILE A 537 28.69 -19.44 30.84
CA ILE A 537 29.64 -19.98 29.83
C ILE A 537 29.46 -19.14 28.56
#